data_AF-A0A8X6WDI7-F1
#
_entry.id   AF-A0A8X6WDI7-F1
#
_cell.length_a   1.000
_cell.length_b   1.000
_cell.length_c   1.000
_cell.angle_alpha   90.00
_cell.angle_beta   90.00
_cell.angle_gamma   90.00
#
_symmetry.space_group_name_H-M   'P 1'
#
loop_
_entity.id
_entity.type
_entity.pdbx_description
1 polymer ?
#
loop_
_entity_poly.entity_id
_entity_poly.type
_entity_poly.pdbx_seq_one_letter_code
_entity_poly.pdbx_strand_id
1 'polypeptide(L)'
;METRTETCELVEEKQKKLLDIRERRENARGQKNRRQTAGEIARHTTQATGRPISRFTVARRLHGGGLFARRPVRCVPLTPAHRRRRSLWCREHRNWRDNEWGRVLFTDESRFSKS
;
A
#
# COMPACT_ATOMS: atom_id res chain seq x y z
N MET A 1 36.01 -34.06 -9.50
CA MET A 1 34.78 -34.80 -9.16
C MET A 1 33.98 -33.87 -8.26
N GLU A 2 33.20 -32.97 -8.87
CA GLU A 2 32.28 -32.13 -8.08
C GLU A 2 31.21 -33.06 -7.50
N THR A 3 31.09 -33.02 -6.18
CA THR A 3 30.26 -33.97 -5.44
C THR A 3 28.79 -33.57 -5.56
N ARG A 4 27.86 -34.55 -5.55
CA ARG A 4 26.41 -34.30 -5.62
C ARG A 4 25.93 -33.23 -4.62
N THR A 5 26.64 -33.08 -3.50
CA THR A 5 26.44 -32.07 -2.47
C THR A 5 26.62 -30.64 -3.00
N GLU A 6 27.70 -30.36 -3.75
CA GLU A 6 27.97 -29.04 -4.35
C GLU A 6 26.89 -28.65 -5.35
N THR A 7 26.37 -29.62 -6.12
CA THR A 7 25.25 -29.37 -7.04
C THR A 7 23.94 -29.07 -6.31
N CYS A 8 23.67 -29.73 -5.17
CA CYS A 8 22.49 -29.46 -4.34
C CYS A 8 22.56 -28.08 -3.68
N GLU A 9 23.72 -27.70 -3.12
CA GLU A 9 23.92 -26.41 -2.48
C GLU A 9 23.79 -25.25 -3.47
N LEU A 10 24.35 -25.39 -4.68
CA LEU A 10 24.19 -24.40 -5.75
C LEU A 10 22.74 -24.27 -6.23
N VAL A 11 21.98 -25.37 -6.24
CA VAL A 11 20.54 -25.34 -6.55
C VAL A 11 19.78 -24.60 -5.46
N GLU A 12 20.05 -24.89 -4.18
CA GLU A 12 19.42 -24.21 -3.05
C GLU A 12 19.73 -22.71 -3.01
N GLU A 13 20.98 -22.31 -3.24
CA GLU A 13 21.37 -20.90 -3.33
C GLU A 13 20.68 -20.18 -4.48
N LYS A 14 20.64 -20.82 -5.66
CA LYS A 14 19.87 -20.28 -6.81
C LYS A 14 18.40 -20.16 -6.45
N GLN A 15 17.83 -21.11 -5.72
CA GLN A 15 16.45 -21.07 -5.25
C GLN A 15 16.23 -19.92 -4.25
N LYS A 16 17.15 -19.71 -3.30
CA LYS A 16 17.12 -18.59 -2.34
C LYS A 16 17.21 -17.23 -3.03
N LYS A 17 18.15 -17.04 -3.97
CA LYS A 17 18.26 -15.80 -4.78
C LYS A 17 17.02 -15.55 -5.64
N LEU A 18 16.47 -16.60 -6.26
CA LEU A 18 15.24 -16.50 -7.05
C LEU A 18 14.04 -16.12 -6.17
N LEU A 19 13.97 -16.64 -4.94
CA LEU A 19 12.93 -16.31 -3.96
C LEU A 19 13.08 -14.87 -3.42
N ASP A 20 14.29 -14.36 -3.23
CA ASP A 20 14.58 -12.96 -2.86
C ASP A 20 14.17 -11.96 -3.96
N ILE A 21 14.50 -12.26 -5.22
CA ILE A 21 14.06 -11.45 -6.37
C ILE A 21 12.52 -11.44 -6.49
N ARG A 22 11.88 -12.60 -6.24
CA ARG A 22 10.41 -12.70 -6.23
C ARG A 22 9.79 -11.88 -5.09
N GLU A 23 10.39 -11.91 -3.91
CA GLU A 23 9.95 -11.16 -2.73
C GLU A 23 9.96 -9.64 -2.97
N ARG A 24 11.06 -9.09 -3.50
CA ARG A 24 11.12 -7.66 -3.86
C ARG A 24 10.03 -7.28 -4.87
N ARG A 25 9.74 -8.17 -5.83
CA ARG A 25 8.74 -7.91 -6.90
C ARG A 25 7.31 -7.96 -6.37
N GLU A 26 6.99 -8.90 -5.49
CA GLU A 26 5.67 -9.00 -4.83
C GLU A 26 5.43 -7.82 -3.89
N ASN A 27 6.43 -7.45 -3.07
CA ASN A 27 6.35 -6.29 -2.19
C ASN A 27 6.19 -4.98 -2.97
N ALA A 28 6.93 -4.80 -4.07
CA ALA A 28 6.77 -3.65 -4.95
C ALA A 28 5.35 -3.58 -5.56
N ARG A 29 4.72 -4.72 -5.89
CA ARG A 29 3.33 -4.75 -6.38
C ARG A 29 2.35 -4.32 -5.29
N GLY A 30 2.48 -4.87 -4.08
CA GLY A 30 1.65 -4.50 -2.93
C GLY A 30 1.80 -3.03 -2.52
N GLN A 31 2.99 -2.45 -2.66
CA GLN A 31 3.25 -1.02 -2.41
C GLN A 31 2.65 -0.12 -3.49
N LYS A 32 2.77 -0.48 -4.76
CA LYS A 32 2.24 0.31 -5.89
C LYS A 32 0.72 0.36 -5.89
N ASN A 33 0.06 -0.74 -5.53
CA ASN A 33 -1.40 -0.78 -5.44
C ASN A 33 -1.84 -1.52 -4.17
N ARG A 34 -2.03 -0.75 -3.09
CA ARG A 34 -2.53 -1.27 -1.80
C ARG A 34 -3.93 -1.89 -1.85
N ARG A 35 -4.66 -1.76 -2.96
CA ARG A 35 -5.97 -2.39 -3.16
C ARG A 35 -5.88 -3.78 -3.79
N GLN A 36 -4.73 -4.14 -4.37
CA GLN A 36 -4.55 -5.49 -4.92
C GLN A 36 -4.55 -6.53 -3.81
N THR A 37 -5.33 -7.57 -4.02
CA THR A 37 -5.39 -8.71 -3.11
C THR A 37 -4.21 -9.65 -3.34
N ALA A 38 -3.84 -10.42 -2.31
CA ALA A 38 -2.83 -11.46 -2.44
C ALA A 38 -3.18 -12.51 -3.53
N GLY A 39 -4.48 -12.76 -3.77
CA GLY A 39 -4.95 -13.66 -4.83
C GLY A 39 -4.71 -13.10 -6.23
N GLU A 40 -4.99 -11.81 -6.44
CA GLU A 40 -4.70 -11.15 -7.72
C GLU A 40 -3.19 -11.12 -7.99
N ILE A 41 -2.38 -10.80 -6.98
CA ILE A 41 -0.92 -10.81 -7.08
C ILE A 41 -0.42 -12.23 -7.42
N ALA A 42 -0.99 -13.27 -6.79
CA ALA A 42 -0.67 -14.67 -7.09
C ALA A 42 -0.99 -15.03 -8.55
N ARG A 43 -2.17 -14.63 -9.06
CA ARG A 43 -2.58 -14.86 -10.45
C ARG A 43 -1.63 -14.18 -11.43
N HIS A 44 -1.33 -12.89 -11.22
CA HIS A 44 -0.42 -12.14 -12.09
C HIS A 44 1.01 -12.71 -12.06
N THR A 45 1.45 -13.22 -10.92
CA THR A 45 2.80 -13.82 -10.79
C THR A 45 2.85 -15.19 -11.44
N THR A 46 1.79 -15.99 -11.31
CA THR A 46 1.64 -17.28 -11.98
C THR A 46 1.66 -17.11 -13.50
N GLN A 47 0.87 -16.18 -14.04
CA GLN A 47 0.85 -15.87 -15.48
C GLN A 47 2.21 -15.41 -16.01
N ALA A 48 2.94 -14.61 -15.24
CA ALA A 48 4.24 -14.07 -15.66
C ALA A 48 5.39 -15.09 -15.58
N THR A 49 5.27 -16.14 -14.75
CA THR A 49 6.36 -17.08 -14.48
C THR A 49 6.07 -18.51 -14.94
N GLY A 50 4.84 -18.80 -15.35
CA GLY A 50 4.39 -20.15 -15.73
C GLY A 50 4.35 -21.13 -14.56
N ARG A 51 4.58 -20.68 -13.31
CA ARG A 51 4.58 -21.54 -12.12
C ARG A 51 3.40 -21.17 -11.22
N PRO A 52 2.58 -22.15 -10.78
CA PRO A 52 1.46 -21.86 -9.90
C PRO A 52 1.95 -21.41 -8.53
N ILE A 53 1.46 -20.26 -8.07
CA ILE A 53 1.74 -19.72 -6.74
C ILE A 53 0.41 -19.56 -6.00
N SER A 54 0.37 -20.04 -4.76
CA SER A 54 -0.80 -19.91 -3.88
C SER A 54 -0.91 -18.51 -3.29
N ARG A 55 -2.14 -18.03 -3.08
CA ARG A 55 -2.42 -16.77 -2.36
C ARG A 55 -1.77 -16.72 -0.97
N PHE A 56 -1.64 -17.87 -0.30
CA PHE A 56 -1.09 -17.94 1.05
C PHE A 56 0.41 -17.68 1.06
N THR A 57 1.11 -18.13 0.03
CA THR A 57 2.55 -17.85 -0.14
C THR A 57 2.78 -16.36 -0.36
N VAL A 58 2.00 -15.74 -1.23
CA VAL A 58 2.06 -14.29 -1.47
C VAL A 58 1.72 -13.52 -0.19
N ALA A 59 0.67 -13.91 0.54
CA ALA A 59 0.30 -13.25 1.79
C ALA A 59 1.42 -13.31 2.84
N ARG A 60 2.06 -14.48 3.02
CA ARG A 60 3.22 -14.63 3.93
C ARG A 60 4.38 -13.73 3.54
N ARG A 61 4.66 -13.61 2.23
CA ARG A 61 5.74 -12.73 1.72
C ARG A 61 5.43 -11.25 1.93
N LEU A 62 4.20 -10.83 1.63
CA LEU A 62 3.75 -9.47 1.90
C LEU A 62 3.84 -9.13 3.39
N HIS A 63 3.42 -10.04 4.27
CA HIS A 63 3.54 -9.85 5.72
C HIS A 63 5.00 -9.79 6.19
N GLY A 64 5.88 -10.63 5.64
CA GLY A 64 7.32 -10.57 5.90
C GLY A 64 7.94 -9.21 5.51
N GLY A 65 7.43 -8.60 4.43
CA GLY A 65 7.76 -7.23 4.02
C GLY A 65 7.00 -6.11 4.76
N GLY A 66 6.21 -6.42 5.80
CA GLY A 66 5.44 -5.45 6.58
C GLY A 66 4.18 -4.90 5.90
N LEU A 67 3.73 -5.53 4.80
CA LEU A 67 2.54 -5.13 4.05
C LEU A 67 1.31 -5.90 4.53
N PHE A 68 0.46 -5.21 5.29
CA PHE A 68 -0.80 -5.74 5.81
C PHE A 68 -2.01 -5.13 5.13
N ALA A 69 -3.09 -5.89 5.03
CA ALA A 69 -4.38 -5.37 4.59
C ALA A 69 -4.89 -4.31 5.58
N ARG A 70 -5.41 -3.20 5.06
CA ARG A 70 -6.03 -2.13 5.86
C ARG A 70 -7.32 -1.66 5.21
N ARG A 71 -8.30 -1.27 6.03
CA ARG A 71 -9.54 -0.64 5.56
C ARG A 71 -9.25 0.84 5.26
N PRO A 72 -9.59 1.35 4.06
CA PRO A 72 -9.49 2.78 3.79
C PRO A 72 -10.48 3.55 4.66
N VAL A 73 -10.08 4.74 5.12
CA VAL A 73 -10.98 5.67 5.82
C VAL A 73 -12.09 6.12 4.86
N ARG A 74 -13.34 6.14 5.35
CA ARG A 74 -14.48 6.68 4.60
C ARG A 74 -14.40 8.20 4.63
N CYS A 75 -14.26 8.82 3.47
CA CYS A 75 -14.20 10.27 3.32
C CYS A 75 -15.17 10.71 2.22
N VAL A 76 -15.73 11.91 2.34
CA VAL A 76 -16.48 12.55 1.26
C VAL A 76 -15.52 12.82 0.08
N PRO A 77 -15.82 12.36 -1.15
CA PRO A 77 -14.96 12.61 -2.29
C PRO A 77 -14.82 14.11 -2.57
N LEU A 78 -13.59 14.62 -2.55
CA LEU A 78 -13.30 15.99 -2.95
C LEU A 78 -13.11 16.07 -4.46
N THR A 79 -13.89 16.95 -5.10
CA THR A 79 -13.67 17.34 -6.50
C THR A 79 -12.30 18.03 -6.65
N PRO A 80 -11.71 18.05 -7.86
CA PRO A 80 -10.45 18.77 -8.10
C PRO A 80 -10.52 20.26 -7.70
N ALA A 81 -11.66 20.91 -7.92
CA ALA A 81 -11.89 22.29 -7.52
C ALA A 81 -11.85 22.47 -5.99
N HIS A 82 -12.50 21.58 -5.23
CA HIS A 82 -12.45 21.60 -3.76
C HIS A 82 -11.02 21.44 -3.25
N ARG A 83 -10.25 20.51 -3.83
CA ARG A 83 -8.84 20.28 -3.43
C ARG A 83 -8.00 21.53 -3.66
N ARG A 84 -8.14 22.18 -4.81
CA ARG A 84 -7.41 23.42 -5.13
C ARG A 84 -7.76 24.54 -4.15
N ARG A 85 -9.05 24.80 -3.91
CA ARG A 85 -9.51 25.86 -3.01
C ARG A 85 -9.02 25.63 -1.57
N ARG A 86 -9.17 24.40 -1.05
CA ARG A 86 -8.69 24.05 0.30
C ARG A 86 -7.17 24.19 0.42
N SER A 87 -6.43 23.73 -0.58
CA SER A 87 -4.96 23.86 -0.62
C SER A 87 -4.51 25.31 -0.65
N LEU A 88 -5.15 26.15 -1.48
CA LEU A 88 -4.85 27.58 -1.58
C LEU A 88 -5.11 28.27 -0.24
N TRP A 89 -6.29 28.06 0.34
CA TRP A 89 -6.64 28.62 1.65
C TRP A 89 -5.61 28.23 2.72
N CYS A 90 -5.24 26.95 2.81
CA CYS A 90 -4.21 26.50 3.76
C CYS A 90 -2.85 27.16 3.54
N ARG A 91 -2.47 27.45 2.29
CA ARG A 91 -1.19 28.10 1.96
C ARG A 91 -1.19 29.57 2.33
N GLU A 92 -2.27 30.28 1.99
CA GLU A 92 -2.46 31.70 2.33
C GLU A 92 -2.45 31.93 3.84
N HIS A 93 -3.04 30.99 4.59
CA HIS A 93 -3.23 31.10 6.04
C HIS A 93 -2.19 30.32 6.86
N ARG A 94 -1.15 29.76 6.20
CA ARG A 94 -0.14 28.89 6.86
C ARG A 94 0.61 29.58 7.99
N ASN A 95 0.85 30.89 7.84
CA ASN A 95 1.66 31.68 8.75
C ASN A 95 0.83 32.61 9.65
N TRP A 96 -0.49 32.39 9.70
CA TRP A 96 -1.36 33.18 10.56
C TRP A 96 -1.03 33.01 12.03
N ARG A 97 -1.03 34.13 12.75
CA ARG A 97 -0.83 34.23 14.20
C ARG A 97 -2.16 34.16 14.95
N ASP A 98 -2.11 33.95 16.26
CA ASP A 98 -3.29 33.73 17.10
C ASP A 98 -4.33 34.85 17.00
N ASN A 99 -3.89 36.09 16.85
CA ASN A 99 -4.78 37.24 16.66
C ASN A 99 -5.49 37.25 15.30
N GLU A 100 -4.93 36.62 14.27
CA GLU A 100 -5.54 36.43 12.96
C GLU A 100 -6.54 35.26 13.00
N TRP A 101 -6.17 34.17 13.68
CA TRP A 101 -7.10 33.06 13.96
C TRP A 101 -8.31 33.50 14.79
N GLY A 102 -8.11 34.40 15.75
CA GLY A 102 -9.18 34.96 16.58
C GLY A 102 -10.24 35.76 15.82
N ARG A 103 -10.01 36.08 14.53
CA ARG A 103 -11.00 36.72 13.66
C ARG A 103 -11.88 35.73 12.88
N VAL A 104 -11.55 34.44 12.90
CA VAL A 104 -12.31 33.40 12.18
C VAL A 104 -13.36 32.80 13.09
N LEU A 105 -14.62 32.89 12.67
CA LEU A 105 -15.71 32.16 13.29
C LEU A 105 -15.96 30.86 12.53
N PHE A 106 -15.89 29.73 13.24
CA PHE A 106 -16.26 28.42 12.70
C PHE A 106 -17.70 28.08 13.10
N THR A 107 -18.60 28.01 12.13
CA THR A 107 -19.99 27.55 12.33
C THR A 107 -20.30 26.39 11.39
N ASP A 108 -20.98 25.37 11.90
CA ASP A 108 -21.50 24.26 11.12
C ASP A 108 -22.86 23.82 11.68
N GLU A 109 -23.73 23.28 10.84
CA GLU A 109 -25.04 22.79 11.26
C GLU A 109 -25.01 21.28 11.48
N SER A 110 -25.33 20.85 12.70
CA SER A 110 -25.48 19.43 13.03
C SER A 110 -26.94 19.01 13.00
N ARG A 111 -27.22 17.89 12.33
CA ARG A 111 -28.55 17.28 12.31
C ARG A 111 -28.72 16.38 13.53
N PHE A 112 -29.61 16.76 14.45
CA PHE A 112 -30.00 15.92 15.57
C PHE A 112 -31.32 15.23 15.27
N SER A 113 -31.38 13.91 15.44
CA SER A 113 -32.65 13.18 15.49
C SER A 113 -33.15 13.17 16.92
N LYS A 114 -34.38 13.63 17.16
CA LYS A 114 -35.06 13.41 18.43
C LYS A 114 -35.39 11.92 18.50
N SER A 115 -34.81 11.23 19.47
CA SER A 115 -35.15 9.85 19.84
C SER A 115 -36.58 9.77 20.34
#